data_AF-A0A9P7AB37-F1
#
_entry.id   AF-A0A9P7AB37-F1
#
_cell.length_a   1.000
_cell.length_b   1.000
_cell.length_c   1.000
_cell.angle_alpha   90.00
_cell.angle_beta   90.00
_cell.angle_gamma   90.00
#
_symmetry.space_group_name_H-M   'P 1'
#
loop_
_entity.id
_entity.type
_entity.pdbx_description
1 polymer ?
#
loop_
_entity_poly.entity_id
_entity_poly.type
_entity_poly.pdbx_seq_one_letter_code
_entity_poly.pdbx_strand_id
1 'polypeptide(L)'
;MYIPPFNTTSYSAITQSPNPSWTYGQKVDATPAGKDWLAGESAGWKVYNTAEMDKANIRKLLNSGIAPRPMTIVSTISEDGVENLASFR
;
A
#
# COMPACT_ATOMS: atom_id res chain seq x y z
N MET A 1 21.98 -15.98 17.26
CA MET A 1 20.79 -15.16 16.89
C MET A 1 19.56 -15.95 17.30
N TYR A 2 18.77 -15.45 18.25
CA TYR A 2 17.53 -16.10 18.70
C TYR A 2 16.38 -15.61 17.84
N ILE A 3 15.72 -16.52 17.14
CA ILE A 3 14.53 -16.23 16.34
C ILE A 3 13.33 -16.78 17.13
N PRO A 4 12.34 -15.95 17.48
CA PRO A 4 11.19 -16.40 18.24
C PRO A 4 10.34 -17.41 17.43
N PRO A 5 9.66 -18.34 18.12
CA PRO A 5 8.83 -19.35 17.47
C PRO A 5 7.64 -18.73 16.73
N PHE A 6 7.25 -19.34 15.61
CA PHE A 6 6.13 -18.92 14.77
C PHE A 6 4.81 -19.01 15.55
N ASN A 7 4.04 -17.91 15.61
CA ASN A 7 2.75 -17.87 16.29
C ASN A 7 1.60 -18.23 15.34
N THR A 8 1.12 -19.47 15.44
CA THR A 8 0.00 -20.02 14.66
C THR A 8 -1.37 -19.42 14.99
N THR A 9 -1.46 -18.58 16.04
CA THR A 9 -2.69 -17.87 16.45
C THR A 9 -2.70 -16.41 16.00
N SER A 10 -1.66 -15.94 15.30
CA SER A 10 -1.62 -14.58 14.77
C SER A 10 -2.50 -14.48 13.52
N TYR A 11 -3.60 -13.74 13.65
CA TYR A 11 -4.45 -13.34 12.52
C TYR A 11 -4.15 -11.88 12.17
N SER A 12 -4.31 -11.51 10.91
CA SER A 12 -4.36 -10.10 10.51
C SER A 12 -5.47 -9.41 11.28
N ALA A 13 -5.13 -8.42 12.12
CA ALA A 13 -6.11 -7.68 12.89
C ALA A 13 -7.03 -6.92 11.94
N ILE A 14 -8.35 -7.07 12.12
CA ILE A 14 -9.32 -6.15 11.53
C ILE A 14 -9.11 -4.81 12.23
N THR A 15 -8.39 -3.90 11.59
CA THR A 15 -8.19 -2.55 12.11
C THR A 15 -9.50 -1.78 12.02
N GLN A 16 -9.88 -1.08 13.09
CA GLN A 16 -10.97 -0.12 13.01
C GLN A 16 -10.63 0.97 11.99
N SER A 17 -11.66 1.56 11.37
CA SER A 17 -11.48 2.75 10.54
C SER A 17 -10.66 3.78 11.32
N PRO A 18 -9.65 4.43 10.72
CA PRO A 18 -8.92 5.52 11.35
C PRO A 18 -9.85 6.65 11.84
N ASN A 19 -11.05 6.74 11.25
CA ASN A 19 -12.13 7.59 11.70
C ASN A 19 -13.43 6.76 11.87
N PRO A 20 -13.71 6.24 13.08
CA PRO A 20 -14.89 5.41 13.35
C PRO A 20 -16.22 6.16 13.22
N SER A 21 -16.22 7.49 13.32
CA SER A 21 -17.41 8.33 13.17
C SER A 21 -17.62 8.82 11.73
N TRP A 22 -16.80 8.36 10.78
CA TRP A 22 -16.96 8.72 9.37
C TRP A 22 -18.28 8.21 8.81
N THR A 23 -18.99 9.08 8.08
CA THR A 23 -20.24 8.74 7.39
C THR A 23 -20.19 9.09 5.90
N TYR A 24 -20.98 8.38 5.09
CA TYR A 24 -21.04 8.63 3.65
C TYR A 24 -21.46 10.08 3.35
N GLY A 25 -20.71 10.76 2.47
CA GLY A 25 -20.95 12.16 2.12
C GLY A 25 -20.35 13.19 3.08
N GLN A 26 -19.69 12.75 4.15
CA GLN A 26 -18.96 13.64 5.05
C GLN A 26 -17.80 14.31 4.30
N LYS A 27 -17.79 15.65 4.30
CA LYS A 27 -16.70 16.44 3.71
C LYS A 27 -15.40 16.23 4.48
N VAL A 28 -14.27 16.37 3.78
CA VAL A 28 -12.94 16.16 4.37
C VAL A 28 -12.62 17.18 5.47
N ASP A 29 -13.18 18.39 5.42
CA ASP A 29 -13.03 19.43 6.45
C ASP A 29 -13.84 19.19 7.74
N ALA A 30 -14.59 18.09 7.82
CA ALA A 30 -15.45 17.80 8.97
C ALA A 30 -14.68 17.38 10.24
N THR A 31 -13.38 17.04 10.13
CA THR A 31 -12.53 16.70 11.27
C THR A 31 -11.37 17.69 11.38
N PRO A 32 -10.82 17.93 12.60
CA PRO A 32 -9.62 18.75 12.76
C PRO A 32 -8.46 18.29 11.86
N ALA A 33 -8.21 16.97 11.82
CA ALA A 33 -7.17 16.38 10.98
C ALA A 33 -7.40 16.63 9.48
N GLY A 34 -8.65 16.61 9.02
CA GLY A 34 -8.98 16.88 7.63
C GLY A 34 -8.87 18.35 7.25
N LYS A 35 -9.13 19.28 8.19
CA LYS A 35 -8.83 20.71 8.02
C LYS A 35 -7.33 20.96 7.93
N ASP A 36 -6.54 20.32 8.78
CA ASP A 36 -5.07 20.41 8.73
C ASP A 36 -4.53 19.85 7.41
N TRP A 37 -5.10 18.75 6.92
CA TRP A 37 -4.77 18.20 5.60
C TRP A 37 -5.11 19.18 4.46
N LEU A 38 -6.29 19.80 4.49
CA LEU A 38 -6.69 20.82 3.52
C LEU A 38 -5.85 22.09 3.57
N ALA A 39 -5.34 22.49 4.73
CA ALA A 39 -4.43 23.64 4.80
C ALA A 39 -3.18 23.42 3.92
N GLY A 40 -2.76 22.17 3.76
CA GLY A 40 -1.68 21.77 2.85
C GLY A 40 -2.00 21.96 1.36
N GLU A 41 -3.28 22.04 0.97
CA GLU A 41 -3.69 22.29 -0.43
C GLU A 41 -3.13 23.61 -0.97
N SER A 42 -2.94 24.61 -0.09
CA SER A 42 -2.33 25.89 -0.45
C SER A 42 -0.90 25.77 -1.01
N ALA A 43 -0.17 24.70 -0.67
CA ALA A 43 1.15 24.39 -1.22
C ALA A 43 1.08 23.78 -2.63
N GLY A 44 -0.12 23.45 -3.12
CA GLY A 44 -0.37 22.83 -4.41
C GLY A 44 -0.15 21.32 -4.43
N TRP A 45 -0.71 20.68 -5.46
CA TRP A 45 -0.54 19.25 -5.72
C TRP A 45 0.47 19.03 -6.84
N LYS A 46 1.31 18.01 -6.69
CA LYS A 46 2.15 17.57 -7.80
C LYS A 46 1.33 16.70 -8.76
N VAL A 47 1.07 17.23 -9.95
CA VAL A 47 0.39 16.50 -11.02
C VAL A 47 1.41 15.67 -11.81
N TYR A 48 1.07 14.40 -12.03
CA TYR A 48 1.90 13.46 -12.78
C TYR A 48 1.23 13.13 -14.12
N ASN A 49 1.80 13.61 -15.24
CA ASN A 49 1.37 13.20 -16.58
C ASN A 49 2.04 11.89 -16.96
N THR A 50 1.31 10.78 -16.83
CA THR A 50 1.85 9.44 -17.09
C THR A 50 2.19 9.18 -18.57
N ALA A 51 1.67 9.98 -19.50
CA ALA A 51 2.01 9.86 -20.92
C ALA A 51 3.42 10.38 -21.25
N GLU A 52 3.95 11.30 -20.44
CA GLU A 52 5.23 11.98 -20.65
C GLU A 52 6.33 11.52 -19.70
N MET A 53 5.98 10.71 -18.69
CA MET A 53 6.91 10.23 -17.69
C MET A 53 7.71 9.01 -18.14
N ASP A 54 8.95 8.93 -17.67
CA ASP A 54 9.73 7.71 -17.77
C ASP A 54 9.07 6.52 -17.05
N LYS A 55 9.16 5.33 -17.65
CA LYS A 55 8.52 4.10 -17.16
C LYS A 55 8.99 3.72 -15.75
N ALA A 56 10.24 3.99 -15.38
CA ALA A 56 10.74 3.69 -14.05
C ALA A 56 10.08 4.58 -12.99
N ASN A 57 9.80 5.84 -13.32
CA ASN A 57 9.12 6.78 -12.44
C ASN A 57 7.64 6.44 -12.26
N ILE A 58 6.97 6.00 -13.33
CA ILE A 58 5.59 5.49 -13.25
C ILE A 58 5.53 4.28 -12.32
N ARG A 59 6.44 3.31 -12.48
CA ARG A 59 6.49 2.12 -11.61
C ARG A 59 6.73 2.49 -10.13
N LYS A 60 7.57 3.48 -9.84
CA LYS A 60 7.78 3.96 -8.47
C LYS A 60 6.51 4.58 -7.88
N LEU A 61 5.84 5.44 -8.64
CA LEU A 61 4.59 6.09 -8.22
C LEU A 61 3.50 5.05 -7.86
N LEU A 62 3.30 4.07 -8.74
CA LEU A 62 2.32 3.00 -8.53
C LEU A 62 2.64 2.16 -7.28
N ASN A 63 3.93 1.81 -7.09
CA ASN A 63 4.35 1.06 -5.91
C ASN A 63 4.21 1.85 -4.60
N SER A 64 4.31 3.19 -4.62
CA SER A 64 4.18 4.02 -3.41
C SER A 64 2.74 4.30 -3.00
N GLY A 65 1.82 4.38 -3.97
CA GLY A 65 0.43 4.79 -3.70
C GLY A 65 -0.45 3.68 -3.12
N ILE A 66 -0.07 2.42 -3.29
CA ILE A 66 -0.85 1.26 -2.86
C ILE A 66 0.01 0.47 -1.87
N ALA A 67 -0.14 0.76 -0.57
CA ALA A 67 0.60 0.10 0.51
C ALA A 67 -0.24 0.03 1.80
N PRO A 68 -0.10 -1.04 2.63
CA PRO A 68 0.73 -2.22 2.41
C PRO A 68 0.13 -3.19 1.37
N ARG A 69 0.98 -3.90 0.62
CA ARG A 69 0.54 -4.91 -0.36
C ARG A 69 0.80 -6.32 0.17
N PRO A 70 -0.13 -7.27 -0.04
CA PRO A 70 0.13 -8.67 0.24
C PRO A 70 1.39 -9.15 -0.48
N MET A 71 2.23 -9.90 0.22
CA MET A 71 3.38 -10.58 -0.37
C MET A 71 3.02 -12.04 -0.61
N THR A 72 3.30 -12.55 -1.80
CA THR A 72 3.10 -13.97 -2.15
C THR A 72 4.41 -14.58 -2.62
N ILE A 73 4.64 -15.84 -2.26
CA ILE A 73 5.76 -16.63 -2.78
C ILE A 73 5.18 -17.64 -3.77
N VAL A 74 5.66 -17.60 -5.01
CA VAL A 74 5.21 -18.49 -6.10
C VAL A 74 6.33 -19.50 -6.37
N SER A 75 5.98 -20.77 -6.29
CA SER A 75 6.85 -21.91 -6.62
C SER A 75 6.48 -22.45 -7.99
N THR A 76 7.46 -22.76 -8.83
CA THR A 76 7.27 -23.34 -10.15
C THR A 76 8.33 -24.40 -10.46
N ILE A 77 8.05 -25.28 -11.42
CA ILE A 77 9.01 -26.25 -11.95
C ILE A 77 9.09 -26.03 -13.46
N SER A 78 10.30 -25.92 -14.00
CA SER A 78 10.54 -25.75 -15.45
C SER A 78 10.38 -27.06 -16.23
N GLU A 79 10.39 -26.99 -17.57
CA GLU A 79 10.33 -28.18 -18.43
C GLU A 79 11.49 -29.15 -18.18
N ASP A 80 12.67 -28.64 -17.83
CA ASP A 80 13.85 -29.43 -17.48
C ASP A 80 13.81 -29.97 -16.03
N GLY A 81 12.70 -29.77 -15.31
CA GLY A 81 12.52 -30.22 -13.93
C GLY A 81 13.18 -29.33 -12.86
N VAL A 82 13.71 -28.16 -13.24
CA VAL A 82 14.35 -27.23 -12.28
C VAL A 82 13.29 -26.50 -11.46
N GLU A 83 13.38 -26.61 -10.13
CA GLU A 83 12.55 -25.92 -9.15
C GLU A 83 12.92 -24.42 -9.05
N ASN A 84 11.91 -23.56 -9.01
CA ASN A 84 12.05 -22.11 -8.93
C ASN A 84 11.15 -21.54 -7.83
N LEU A 85 11.61 -20.45 -7.21
CA LEU A 85 10.87 -19.76 -6.16
C LEU A 85 11.05 -18.25 -6.30
N ALA A 86 9.95 -17.50 -6.39
CA ALA A 86 10.00 -16.05 -6.51
C ALA A 86 8.95 -15.37 -5.64
N SER A 87 9.33 -14.22 -5.09
CA SER A 87 8.39 -13.37 -4.35
C SER A 87 7.72 -12.37 -5.30
N PHE A 88 6.42 -12.19 -5.12
CA PHE A 88 5.59 -11.24 -5.86
C PHE A 88 4.87 -10.33 -4.89
N ARG A 89 4.78 -9.07 -5.30
CA ARG A 89 4.17 -7.99 -4.54
C ARG A 89 3.35 -7.10 -5.44
#